data_AF-A0A444RL48-F1
#
_entry.id   AF-A0A444RL48-F1
#
_cell.length_a   1.000
_cell.length_b   1.000
_cell.length_c   1.000
_cell.angle_alpha   90.00
_cell.angle_beta   90.00
_cell.angle_gamma   90.00
#
_symmetry.space_group_name_H-M   'P 1'
#
loop_
_entity.id
_entity.type
_entity.pdbx_description
1 polymer ?
#
loop_
_entity_poly.entity_id
_entity_poly.type
_entity_poly.pdbx_seq_one_letter_code
_entity_poly.pdbx_strand_id
1 'polypeptide(L)'
;MKKGFEQSRQHLAEVFLAELDDAILQGQLRKLTNSTGGIKIVWSKKLNTTAGRANWRKEKLLDRQAGIEGSVDMSRHYASIELAEKVIDNEDRLFNVIAHEFCHLANFMISGITGNPHGKEFKTWAAQVSKTFTDRGILVTTKHSYDIDFKYVWTCTGCGTGFKRHSRSIDPERHRCGACKGPLQQTKPIPRKTAANKSEYQRFVQEQMPIVKKENPGSPQKGMMLLIAQKWARRTGAGAAWDSSEHQLDQAKGDTASRLNGTVRSM
;
A
#
# COMPACT_ATOMS: atom_id res chain seq x y z
N MET A 1 -5.83 -8.60 4.37
CA MET A 1 -6.43 -7.32 3.92
C MET A 1 -6.13 -7.01 2.45
N LYS A 2 -4.88 -6.84 2.01
CA LYS A 2 -4.55 -6.46 0.60
C LYS A 2 -5.25 -7.31 -0.49
N LYS A 3 -5.28 -8.63 -0.32
CA LYS A 3 -5.88 -9.54 -1.32
C LYS A 3 -7.39 -9.33 -1.52
N GLY A 4 -8.12 -8.92 -0.48
CA GLY A 4 -9.57 -8.64 -0.59
C GLY A 4 -9.85 -7.32 -1.30
N PHE A 5 -9.15 -6.26 -0.91
CA PHE A 5 -9.25 -4.96 -1.59
C PHE A 5 -8.86 -5.06 -3.08
N GLU A 6 -7.80 -5.78 -3.42
CA GLU A 6 -7.39 -5.96 -4.82
C GLU A 6 -8.46 -6.64 -5.68
N GLN A 7 -9.29 -7.51 -5.10
CA GLN A 7 -10.39 -8.18 -5.79
C GLN A 7 -11.60 -7.26 -5.99
N SER A 8 -11.88 -6.36 -5.04
CA SER A 8 -13.05 -5.47 -5.08
C SER A 8 -12.78 -4.09 -5.67
N ARG A 9 -11.52 -3.63 -5.73
CA ARG A 9 -11.16 -2.24 -6.08
C ARG A 9 -11.71 -1.74 -7.40
N GLN A 10 -11.83 -2.61 -8.41
CA GLN A 10 -12.38 -2.23 -9.72
C GLN A 10 -13.87 -1.89 -9.58
N HIS A 11 -14.62 -2.78 -8.95
CA HIS A 11 -16.05 -2.61 -8.75
C HIS A 11 -16.34 -1.39 -7.85
N LEU A 12 -15.60 -1.25 -6.74
CA LEU A 12 -15.72 -0.08 -5.86
C LEU A 12 -15.45 1.23 -6.59
N ALA A 13 -14.47 1.25 -7.49
CA ALA A 13 -14.15 2.42 -8.28
C ALA A 13 -15.28 2.81 -9.24
N GLU A 14 -15.85 1.82 -9.94
CA GLU A 14 -16.93 2.03 -10.90
C GLU A 14 -18.21 2.49 -10.21
N VAL A 15 -18.59 1.85 -9.10
CA VAL A 15 -19.77 2.23 -8.30
C VAL A 15 -19.63 3.65 -7.78
N PHE A 16 -18.49 3.97 -7.16
CA PHE A 16 -18.30 5.30 -6.60
C PHE A 16 -18.21 6.39 -7.68
N LEU A 17 -17.64 6.10 -8.84
CA LEU A 17 -17.65 7.04 -9.96
C LEU A 17 -19.07 7.33 -10.47
N ALA A 18 -19.91 6.30 -10.57
CA ALA A 18 -21.31 6.48 -10.96
C ALA A 18 -22.08 7.32 -9.92
N GLU A 19 -21.86 7.05 -8.64
CA GLU A 19 -22.46 7.81 -7.52
C GLU A 19 -22.04 9.29 -7.55
N LEU A 20 -20.76 9.58 -7.80
CA LEU A 20 -20.26 10.94 -7.99
C LEU A 20 -20.96 11.65 -9.16
N ASP A 21 -21.05 10.99 -10.31
CA ASP A 21 -21.70 11.57 -11.49
C ASP A 21 -23.19 11.84 -11.26
N ASP A 22 -23.90 10.92 -10.60
CA ASP A 22 -25.32 11.10 -10.27
C ASP A 22 -25.52 12.24 -9.26
N ALA A 23 -24.75 12.26 -8.18
CA ALA A 23 -24.92 13.24 -7.10
C ALA A 23 -24.48 14.67 -7.48
N ILE A 24 -23.43 14.81 -8.29
CA ILE A 24 -22.81 16.11 -8.60
C ILE A 24 -23.26 16.64 -9.95
N LEU A 25 -23.42 15.77 -10.93
CA LEU A 25 -23.64 16.12 -12.33
C LEU A 25 -24.91 15.50 -12.92
N GLN A 26 -25.72 14.80 -12.13
CA GLN A 26 -26.98 14.16 -12.57
C GLN A 26 -26.77 13.21 -13.77
N GLY A 27 -25.65 12.49 -13.78
CA GLY A 27 -25.32 11.51 -14.82
C GLY A 27 -24.83 12.12 -16.14
N GLN A 28 -24.46 13.40 -16.17
CA GLN A 28 -24.03 14.07 -17.40
C GLN A 28 -22.75 13.47 -17.99
N LEU A 29 -21.75 13.08 -17.19
CA LEU A 29 -20.54 12.49 -17.76
C LEU A 29 -20.83 11.13 -18.40
N ARG A 30 -21.65 10.30 -17.75
CA ARG A 30 -22.14 9.04 -18.30
C ARG A 30 -22.89 9.28 -19.61
N LYS A 31 -23.76 10.29 -19.67
CA LYS A 31 -24.48 10.66 -20.90
C LYS A 31 -23.52 11.04 -22.04
N LEU A 32 -22.54 11.90 -21.76
CA LEU A 32 -21.54 12.35 -22.74
C LEU A 32 -20.65 11.21 -23.25
N THR A 33 -20.31 10.25 -22.38
CA THR A 33 -19.43 9.12 -22.71
C THR A 33 -20.18 7.87 -23.15
N ASN A 34 -21.52 7.88 -23.17
CA ASN A 34 -22.32 6.68 -23.45
C ASN A 34 -21.98 6.05 -24.81
N SER A 35 -21.81 6.88 -25.85
CA SER A 35 -21.48 6.43 -27.21
C SER A 35 -20.08 5.83 -27.36
N THR A 36 -19.20 6.05 -26.39
CA THR A 36 -17.83 5.51 -26.36
C THR A 36 -17.64 4.42 -25.30
N GLY A 37 -18.75 3.98 -24.69
CA GLY A 37 -18.78 2.91 -23.70
C GLY A 37 -18.51 3.37 -22.27
N GLY A 38 -18.71 4.65 -21.94
CA GLY A 38 -18.54 5.20 -20.60
C GLY A 38 -17.10 5.56 -20.23
N ILE A 39 -16.92 6.14 -19.05
CA ILE A 39 -15.60 6.44 -18.49
C ILE A 39 -14.90 5.12 -18.12
N LYS A 40 -13.67 4.93 -18.59
CA LYS A 40 -12.89 3.71 -18.30
C LYS A 40 -12.02 3.86 -17.06
N ILE A 41 -12.11 2.93 -16.12
CA ILE A 41 -11.18 2.83 -14.98
C ILE A 41 -10.01 1.91 -15.36
N VAL A 42 -8.78 2.42 -15.31
CA VAL A 42 -7.58 1.70 -15.76
C VAL A 42 -6.54 1.65 -14.65
N TRP A 43 -6.15 0.45 -14.21
CA TRP A 43 -5.09 0.27 -13.22
C TRP A 43 -3.70 0.21 -13.85
N SER A 44 -2.78 1.01 -13.32
CA SER A 44 -1.43 1.17 -13.86
C SER A 44 -0.34 0.84 -12.85
N LYS A 45 0.59 -0.02 -13.26
CA LYS A 45 1.82 -0.32 -12.51
C LYS A 45 2.94 0.69 -12.78
N LYS A 46 2.75 1.55 -13.80
CA LYS A 46 3.73 2.53 -14.29
C LYS A 46 3.46 3.95 -13.78
N LEU A 47 2.26 4.24 -13.30
CA LEU A 47 1.92 5.49 -12.64
C LEU A 47 2.55 5.52 -11.23
N ASN A 48 3.72 6.16 -11.10
CA ASN A 48 4.53 6.13 -9.87
C ASN A 48 4.71 7.52 -9.21
N THR A 49 4.26 8.60 -9.86
CA THR A 49 4.45 9.99 -9.39
C THR A 49 3.15 10.65 -8.94
N THR A 50 2.00 10.07 -9.27
CA THR A 50 0.67 10.50 -8.86
C THR A 50 -0.18 9.28 -8.53
N ALA A 51 -1.23 9.46 -7.75
CA ALA A 51 -2.15 8.40 -7.38
C ALA A 51 -3.18 8.12 -8.49
N GLY A 52 -3.56 9.15 -9.25
CA GLY A 52 -4.48 9.05 -10.37
C GLY A 52 -4.14 10.02 -11.51
N ARG A 53 -4.83 9.83 -12.64
CA ARG A 53 -4.86 10.76 -13.78
C ARG A 53 -6.15 10.60 -14.58
N ALA A 54 -6.90 11.68 -14.71
CA ALA A 54 -7.98 11.81 -15.66
C ALA A 54 -7.44 12.10 -17.08
N ASN A 55 -7.96 11.39 -18.07
CA ASN A 55 -7.70 11.61 -19.49
C ASN A 55 -9.03 11.84 -20.20
N TRP A 56 -9.08 12.85 -21.06
CA TRP A 56 -10.24 13.14 -21.89
C TRP A 56 -9.81 13.58 -23.29
N ARG A 57 -10.54 13.11 -24.30
CA ARG A 57 -10.49 13.63 -25.67
C ARG A 57 -11.90 13.77 -26.24
N LYS A 58 -12.13 14.86 -26.99
CA LYS A 58 -13.36 15.12 -27.76
C LYS A 58 -13.07 14.93 -29.24
N GLU A 59 -13.85 14.09 -29.89
CA GLU A 59 -13.78 13.85 -31.33
C GLU A 59 -15.04 14.41 -31.98
N LYS A 60 -14.89 15.45 -32.79
CA LYS A 60 -16.00 16.03 -33.56
C LYS A 60 -16.27 15.13 -34.76
N LEU A 61 -17.49 14.61 -34.89
CA LEU A 61 -17.90 13.97 -36.13
C LEU A 61 -18.22 15.07 -37.14
N LEU A 62 -17.68 14.94 -38.35
CA LEU A 62 -18.02 15.85 -39.44
C LEU A 62 -19.49 15.64 -39.80
N ASP A 63 -20.30 16.65 -39.53
CA ASP A 63 -21.67 16.70 -39.99
C ASP A 63 -21.67 16.95 -41.50
N ARG A 64 -22.20 16.03 -42.30
CA ARG A 64 -22.40 16.25 -43.75
C ARG A 64 -23.47 17.32 -44.03
N GLN A 65 -24.21 17.75 -43.00
CA GLN A 65 -25.28 18.75 -43.04
C GLN A 65 -24.94 20.03 -42.24
N ALA A 66 -23.65 20.31 -41.99
CA ALA A 66 -23.20 21.54 -41.34
C ALA A 66 -23.77 22.79 -42.06
N GLY A 67 -24.81 23.40 -41.48
CA GLY A 67 -25.52 24.55 -42.08
C GLY A 67 -27.01 24.63 -41.75
N ILE A 68 -27.62 23.59 -41.17
CA ILE A 68 -29.01 23.66 -40.70
C ILE A 68 -29.03 24.14 -39.25
N GLU A 69 -29.75 25.23 -38.98
CA GLU A 69 -30.05 25.70 -37.61
C GLU A 69 -30.70 24.55 -36.82
N GLY A 70 -30.03 24.13 -35.73
CA GLY A 70 -30.44 22.97 -34.93
C GLY A 70 -29.51 21.75 -35.04
N SER A 71 -28.32 21.88 -35.65
CA SER A 71 -27.33 20.80 -35.66
C SER A 71 -26.96 20.38 -34.22
N VAL A 72 -27.24 19.12 -33.90
CA VAL A 72 -26.88 18.51 -32.62
C VAL A 72 -25.36 18.37 -32.59
N ASP A 73 -24.69 18.75 -31.48
CA ASP A 73 -23.25 18.52 -31.31
C ASP A 73 -22.95 17.02 -31.34
N MET A 74 -22.65 16.49 -32.53
CA MET A 74 -22.33 15.09 -32.80
C MET A 74 -20.87 14.80 -32.41
N SER A 75 -20.53 15.04 -31.14
CA SER A 75 -19.20 14.77 -30.61
C SER A 75 -19.16 13.48 -29.83
N ARG A 76 -18.08 12.71 -30.02
CA ARG A 76 -17.76 11.54 -29.20
C ARG A 76 -16.79 11.95 -28.11
N HIS A 77 -17.13 11.67 -26.86
CA HIS A 77 -16.27 11.94 -25.71
C HIS A 77 -15.65 10.65 -25.22
N TYR A 78 -14.33 10.56 -25.26
CA TYR A 78 -13.60 9.43 -24.69
C TYR A 78 -12.95 9.89 -23.39
N ALA A 79 -13.22 9.18 -22.30
CA ALA A 79 -12.68 9.52 -20.99
C ALA A 79 -12.18 8.27 -20.26
N SER A 80 -11.11 8.43 -19.50
CA SER A 80 -10.60 7.41 -18.60
C SER A 80 -10.00 8.02 -17.35
N ILE A 81 -10.01 7.25 -16.26
CA ILE A 81 -9.29 7.54 -15.04
C ILE A 81 -8.25 6.42 -14.88
N GLU A 82 -6.97 6.79 -14.99
CA GLU A 82 -5.84 5.91 -14.70
C GLU A 82 -5.52 5.97 -13.21
N LEU A 83 -5.42 4.82 -12.55
CA LEU A 83 -5.19 4.69 -11.12
C LEU A 83 -3.89 3.94 -10.83
N ALA A 84 -3.09 4.45 -9.89
CA ALA A 84 -1.78 3.87 -9.54
C ALA A 84 -1.93 2.70 -8.58
N GLU A 85 -1.69 1.48 -9.08
CA GLU A 85 -1.81 0.23 -8.32
C GLU A 85 -0.91 0.20 -7.07
N LYS A 86 0.27 0.82 -7.14
CA LYS A 86 1.23 0.81 -6.02
C LYS A 86 0.96 1.90 -4.98
N VAL A 87 0.12 2.87 -5.31
CA VAL A 87 -0.18 4.01 -4.44
C VAL A 87 -1.52 3.78 -3.76
N ILE A 88 -2.51 3.23 -4.45
CA ILE A 88 -3.84 2.99 -3.88
C ILE A 88 -3.91 1.59 -3.30
N ASP A 89 -3.87 1.49 -1.97
CA ASP A 89 -3.78 0.23 -1.22
C ASP A 89 -4.96 -0.01 -0.26
N ASN A 90 -5.92 0.91 -0.20
CA ASN A 90 -7.13 0.85 0.62
C ASN A 90 -8.28 1.64 -0.03
N GLU A 91 -9.49 1.47 0.51
CA GLU A 91 -10.73 2.04 -0.02
C GLU A 91 -10.81 3.56 0.15
N ASP A 92 -10.45 4.11 1.32
CA ASP A 92 -10.49 5.55 1.58
C ASP A 92 -9.62 6.32 0.58
N ARG A 93 -8.42 5.80 0.31
CA ARG A 93 -7.51 6.36 -0.69
C ARG A 93 -8.07 6.21 -2.10
N LEU A 94 -8.71 5.08 -2.41
CA LEU A 94 -9.35 4.88 -3.71
C LEU A 94 -10.43 5.94 -3.95
N PHE A 95 -11.34 6.12 -3.00
CA PHE A 95 -12.44 7.06 -3.14
C PHE A 95 -11.94 8.50 -3.25
N ASN A 96 -11.02 8.93 -2.40
CA ASN A 96 -10.51 10.30 -2.48
C ASN A 96 -9.75 10.57 -3.80
N VAL A 97 -9.01 9.58 -4.34
CA VAL A 97 -8.36 9.73 -5.66
C VAL A 97 -9.40 9.80 -6.77
N ILE A 98 -10.40 8.92 -6.78
CA ILE A 98 -11.47 8.96 -7.80
C ILE A 98 -12.22 10.29 -7.74
N ALA A 99 -12.55 10.79 -6.55
CA ALA A 99 -13.20 12.09 -6.38
C ALA A 99 -12.38 13.24 -6.99
N HIS A 100 -11.06 13.22 -6.82
CA HIS A 100 -10.15 14.19 -7.44
C HIS A 100 -10.15 14.08 -8.97
N GLU A 101 -9.98 12.86 -9.50
CA GLU A 101 -9.95 12.64 -10.96
C GLU A 101 -11.31 12.90 -11.62
N PHE A 102 -12.41 12.65 -10.90
CA PHE A 102 -13.75 13.05 -11.31
C PHE A 102 -13.88 14.58 -11.45
N CYS A 103 -13.35 15.35 -10.49
CA CYS A 103 -13.34 16.82 -10.58
C CYS A 103 -12.57 17.30 -11.82
N HIS A 104 -11.49 16.60 -12.21
CA HIS A 104 -10.81 16.88 -13.46
C HIS A 104 -11.70 16.62 -14.68
N LEU A 105 -12.37 15.46 -14.74
CA LEU A 105 -13.30 15.17 -15.84
C LEU A 105 -14.45 16.17 -15.90
N ALA A 106 -15.04 16.56 -14.77
CA ALA A 106 -16.06 17.60 -14.70
C ALA A 106 -15.55 18.93 -15.25
N ASN A 107 -14.33 19.33 -14.85
CA ASN A 107 -13.70 20.56 -15.33
C ASN A 107 -13.47 20.53 -16.85
N PHE A 108 -13.00 19.40 -17.38
CA PHE A 108 -12.75 19.23 -18.82
C PHE A 108 -14.04 19.18 -19.64
N MET A 109 -14.99 18.36 -19.22
CA MET A 109 -16.15 17.97 -20.03
C MET A 109 -17.36 18.88 -19.84
N ILE A 110 -17.55 19.43 -18.63
CA ILE A 110 -18.69 20.28 -18.28
C ILE A 110 -18.30 21.75 -18.32
N SER A 111 -17.20 22.12 -17.67
CA SER A 111 -16.73 23.52 -17.65
C SER A 111 -15.92 23.90 -18.90
N GLY A 112 -15.46 22.94 -19.69
CA GLY A 112 -14.67 23.19 -20.90
C GLY A 112 -13.24 23.70 -20.63
N ILE A 113 -12.73 23.60 -19.40
CA ILE A 113 -11.44 24.15 -18.99
C ILE A 113 -10.34 23.09 -19.06
N THR A 114 -9.45 23.20 -20.04
CA THR A 114 -8.32 22.24 -20.22
C THR A 114 -6.95 22.80 -19.87
N GLY A 115 -6.77 24.12 -19.86
CA GLY A 115 -5.46 24.77 -19.67
C GLY A 115 -5.05 24.99 -18.21
N ASN A 116 -6.00 25.07 -17.28
CA ASN A 116 -5.75 25.27 -15.85
C ASN A 116 -6.46 24.18 -15.02
N PRO A 117 -5.84 23.00 -14.88
CA PRO A 117 -6.51 21.81 -14.36
C PRO A 117 -6.95 21.91 -12.90
N HIS A 118 -6.35 22.82 -12.10
CA HIS A 118 -6.70 23.09 -10.69
C HIS A 118 -7.11 24.56 -10.46
N GLY A 119 -7.70 25.18 -11.49
CA GLY A 119 -8.20 26.56 -11.47
C GLY A 119 -9.45 26.77 -10.62
N LYS A 120 -10.16 27.88 -10.85
CA LYS A 120 -11.35 28.26 -10.08
C LYS A 120 -12.44 27.19 -10.19
N GLU A 121 -12.69 26.72 -11.40
CA GLU A 121 -13.74 25.76 -11.75
C GLU A 121 -13.48 24.40 -11.09
N PHE A 122 -12.23 23.90 -11.15
CA PHE A 122 -11.83 22.72 -10.39
C PHE A 122 -12.10 22.88 -8.90
N LYS A 123 -11.75 24.03 -8.29
CA LYS A 123 -11.97 24.27 -6.86
C LYS A 123 -13.46 24.29 -6.52
N THR A 124 -14.31 24.79 -7.40
CA THR A 124 -15.77 24.72 -7.24
C THR A 124 -16.25 23.28 -7.22
N TRP A 125 -15.84 22.45 -8.20
CA TRP A 125 -16.17 21.02 -8.23
C TRP A 125 -15.65 20.28 -7.00
N ALA A 126 -14.40 20.53 -6.61
CA ALA A 126 -13.77 19.94 -5.45
C ALA A 126 -14.52 20.29 -4.16
N ALA A 127 -14.94 21.55 -3.99
CA ALA A 127 -15.71 21.98 -2.82
C ALA A 127 -17.10 21.32 -2.80
N GLN A 128 -17.77 21.22 -3.96
CA GLN A 128 -19.07 20.55 -4.06
C GLN A 128 -18.97 19.06 -3.71
N VAL A 129 -18.01 18.35 -4.31
CA VAL A 129 -17.75 16.93 -4.01
C VAL A 129 -17.42 16.72 -2.54
N SER A 130 -16.50 17.51 -1.99
CA SER A 130 -16.09 17.38 -0.59
C SER A 130 -17.26 17.64 0.37
N LYS A 131 -18.13 18.59 0.05
CA LYS A 131 -19.33 18.87 0.84
C LYS A 131 -20.33 17.72 0.78
N THR A 132 -20.59 17.18 -0.41
CA THR A 132 -21.59 16.11 -0.61
C THR A 132 -21.18 14.80 0.05
N PHE A 133 -19.89 14.46 0.04
CA PHE A 133 -19.37 13.19 0.54
C PHE A 133 -18.51 13.34 1.82
N THR A 134 -18.75 14.41 2.59
CA THR A 134 -17.96 14.71 3.80
C THR A 134 -18.08 13.64 4.88
N ASP A 135 -19.24 12.98 4.96
CA ASP A 135 -19.56 11.89 5.89
C ASP A 135 -18.69 10.64 5.64
N ARG A 136 -18.24 10.47 4.40
CA ARG A 136 -17.33 9.40 3.95
C ARG A 136 -15.86 9.81 4.00
N GLY A 137 -15.53 10.95 4.60
CA GLY A 137 -14.17 11.45 4.72
C GLY A 137 -13.54 11.88 3.39
N ILE A 138 -14.36 12.25 2.40
CA ILE A 138 -13.88 12.73 1.10
C ILE A 138 -13.49 14.20 1.19
N LEU A 139 -12.23 14.50 0.92
CA LEU A 139 -11.71 15.86 0.84
C LEU A 139 -10.84 16.03 -0.41
N VAL A 140 -11.40 16.66 -1.43
CA VAL A 140 -10.69 16.93 -2.68
C VAL A 140 -9.86 18.20 -2.53
N THR A 141 -8.53 18.06 -2.57
CA THR A 141 -7.59 19.17 -2.60
C THR A 141 -6.90 19.28 -3.96
N THR A 142 -6.10 20.31 -4.19
CA THR A 142 -5.39 20.52 -5.47
C THR A 142 -4.16 19.62 -5.66
N LYS A 143 -3.72 18.92 -4.60
CA LYS A 143 -2.61 17.96 -4.65
C LYS A 143 -3.04 16.69 -3.94
N HIS A 144 -2.63 15.54 -4.46
CA HIS A 144 -2.77 14.27 -3.73
C HIS A 144 -1.92 14.29 -2.45
N SER A 145 -2.47 14.76 -1.32
CA SER A 145 -1.83 14.77 -0.02
C SER A 145 -2.14 13.49 0.74
N TYR A 146 -1.56 12.37 0.29
CA TYR A 146 -1.60 11.12 1.06
C TYR A 146 -0.18 10.70 1.40
N ASP A 147 -0.02 10.07 2.56
CA ASP A 147 1.21 9.37 2.93
C ASP A 147 1.38 8.14 2.02
N ILE A 148 2.08 8.33 0.91
CA ILE A 148 2.47 7.24 0.01
C ILE A 148 3.43 6.32 0.79
N ASP A 149 3.04 5.06 1.00
CA ASP A 149 3.92 4.08 1.60
C ASP A 149 4.99 3.64 0.59
N PHE A 150 6.16 4.27 0.65
CA PHE A 150 7.28 3.91 -0.19
C PHE A 150 8.01 2.69 0.38
N LYS A 151 8.12 1.66 -0.46
CA LYS A 151 8.84 0.42 -0.13
C LYS A 151 10.31 0.67 0.18
N TYR A 152 10.95 1.61 -0.52
CA TYR A 152 12.34 1.96 -0.34
C TYR A 152 12.50 3.42 0.06
N VAL A 153 13.20 3.68 1.16
CA VAL A 153 13.58 5.02 1.57
C VAL A 153 15.09 5.05 1.72
N TRP A 154 15.71 6.11 1.21
CA TRP A 154 17.13 6.37 1.29
C TRP A 154 17.35 7.73 1.94
N THR A 155 18.40 7.86 2.74
CA THR A 155 18.75 9.12 3.41
C THR A 155 20.18 9.45 3.08
N CYS A 156 20.45 10.70 2.73
CA CYS A 156 21.81 11.18 2.58
C CYS A 156 22.48 11.24 3.95
N THR A 157 23.66 10.63 4.08
CA THR A 157 24.40 10.65 5.35
C THR A 157 25.09 11.99 5.63
N GLY A 158 25.27 12.84 4.61
CA GLY A 158 25.89 14.16 4.76
C GLY A 158 24.91 15.27 5.15
N CYS A 159 23.76 15.36 4.47
CA CYS A 159 22.79 16.44 4.69
C CYS A 159 21.41 15.97 5.17
N GLY A 160 21.19 14.68 5.37
CA GLY A 160 19.92 14.13 5.84
C GLY A 160 18.77 14.12 4.81
N THR A 161 18.98 14.58 3.58
CA THR A 161 17.91 14.58 2.55
C THR A 161 17.38 13.16 2.31
N GLY A 162 16.06 12.99 2.40
CA GLY A 162 15.37 11.73 2.17
C GLY A 162 14.90 11.55 0.72
N PHE A 163 15.09 10.34 0.18
CA PHE A 163 14.69 9.95 -1.16
C PHE A 163 13.79 8.71 -1.07
N LYS A 164 12.52 8.85 -1.43
CA LYS A 164 11.52 7.79 -1.35
C LYS A 164 11.29 7.16 -2.75
N ARG A 165 11.20 5.82 -2.84
CA ARG A 165 11.09 5.04 -4.09
C ARG A 165 10.22 3.79 -3.92
N HIS A 166 9.46 3.43 -4.97
CA HIS A 166 8.69 2.17 -5.01
C HIS A 166 9.50 0.96 -5.46
N SER A 167 10.65 1.17 -6.12
CA SER A 167 11.61 0.14 -6.54
C SER A 167 12.98 0.36 -5.89
N ARG A 168 13.82 -0.68 -5.86
CA ARG A 168 15.20 -0.59 -5.37
C ARG A 168 16.13 0.00 -6.45
N SER A 169 15.79 1.19 -6.96
CA SER A 169 16.47 1.81 -8.11
C SER A 169 17.69 2.64 -7.76
N ILE A 170 17.86 3.00 -6.48
CA ILE A 170 19.03 3.73 -6.02
C ILE A 170 20.14 2.72 -5.73
N ASP A 171 21.20 2.81 -6.53
CA ASP A 171 22.48 2.16 -6.29
C ASP A 171 23.44 3.15 -5.62
N PRO A 172 23.84 2.95 -4.35
CA PRO A 172 24.76 3.83 -3.62
C PRO A 172 26.16 3.95 -4.22
N GLU A 173 26.60 3.00 -5.03
CA GLU A 173 27.90 3.09 -5.69
C GLU A 173 27.85 4.12 -6.82
N ARG A 174 26.74 4.13 -7.57
CA ARG A 174 26.54 4.99 -8.75
C ARG A 174 25.87 6.32 -8.46
N HIS A 175 24.98 6.38 -7.46
CA HIS A 175 24.16 7.55 -7.19
C HIS A 175 24.66 8.30 -5.94
N ARG A 176 24.48 9.62 -5.94
CA ARG A 176 24.82 10.53 -4.84
C ARG A 176 23.69 11.50 -4.57
N CYS A 177 23.71 12.13 -3.41
CA CYS A 177 22.75 13.17 -3.06
C CYS A 177 22.81 14.33 -4.08
N GLY A 178 21.65 14.74 -4.60
CA GLY A 178 21.58 15.86 -5.54
C GLY A 178 22.04 17.19 -4.92
N ALA A 179 21.80 17.38 -3.61
CA ALA A 179 22.06 18.63 -2.89
C ALA A 179 23.53 18.78 -2.45
N CYS A 180 24.10 17.77 -1.77
CA CYS A 180 25.45 17.86 -1.19
C CYS A 180 26.46 16.87 -1.79
N LYS A 181 26.05 16.06 -2.78
CA LYS A 181 26.86 14.97 -3.36
C LYS A 181 27.31 13.88 -2.38
N GLY A 182 26.83 13.90 -1.14
CA GLY A 182 27.11 12.88 -0.14
C GLY A 182 26.52 11.49 -0.45
N PRO A 183 26.98 10.44 0.26
CA PRO A 183 26.50 9.08 0.07
C PRO A 183 25.03 8.93 0.48
N LEU A 184 24.36 7.93 -0.10
CA LEU A 184 22.97 7.59 0.19
C LEU A 184 22.90 6.23 0.89
N GLN A 185 22.19 6.17 2.02
CA GLN A 185 21.98 4.94 2.78
C GLN A 185 20.50 4.56 2.79
N GLN A 186 20.18 3.30 2.51
CA GLN A 186 18.80 2.82 2.56
C GLN A 186 18.35 2.74 4.03
N THR A 187 17.29 3.44 4.38
CA THR A 187 16.67 3.44 5.71
C THR A 187 15.40 2.61 5.77
N LYS A 188 14.74 2.34 4.63
CA LYS A 188 13.59 1.41 4.53
C LYS A 188 13.70 0.50 3.29
N PRO A 189 13.44 -0.81 3.42
CA PRO A 189 13.59 -1.56 4.67
C PRO A 189 15.04 -1.42 5.17
N ILE A 190 15.26 -1.49 6.48
CA ILE A 190 16.61 -1.47 7.05
C ILE A 190 17.41 -2.61 6.39
N PRO A 191 18.54 -2.31 5.72
CA PRO A 191 19.37 -3.34 5.09
C PRO A 191 19.72 -4.41 6.12
N ARG A 192 19.57 -5.68 5.74
CA ARG A 192 20.09 -6.78 6.54
C ARG A 192 21.59 -6.55 6.73
N LYS A 193 22.07 -6.65 7.98
CA LYS A 193 23.50 -6.54 8.29
C LYS A 193 24.28 -7.42 7.32
N THR A 194 25.29 -6.84 6.67
CA THR A 194 26.23 -7.58 5.83
C THR A 194 26.89 -8.69 6.65
N ALA A 195 27.39 -9.75 6.00
CA ALA A 195 28.00 -10.89 6.70
C ALA A 195 29.10 -10.47 7.70
N ALA A 196 29.81 -9.38 7.40
CA ALA A 196 30.83 -8.77 8.27
C ALA A 196 30.31 -8.19 9.60
N ASN A 197 29.02 -7.85 9.69
CA ASN A 197 28.41 -7.19 10.85
C ASN A 197 27.43 -8.09 11.63
N LYS A 198 27.45 -9.42 11.38
CA LYS A 198 26.64 -10.38 12.14
C LYS A 198 27.19 -10.53 13.55
N SER A 199 26.32 -10.53 14.56
CA SER A 199 26.74 -10.89 15.92
C SER A 199 27.23 -12.34 15.97
N GLU A 200 28.01 -12.69 17.00
CA GLU A 200 28.50 -14.06 17.16
C GLU A 200 27.34 -15.07 17.18
N TYR A 201 26.24 -14.75 17.89
CA TYR A 201 25.02 -15.56 17.89
C TYR A 201 24.43 -15.73 16.49
N GLN A 202 24.39 -14.67 15.67
CA GLN A 202 23.84 -14.75 14.31
C GLN A 202 24.68 -15.64 13.39
N ARG A 203 26.02 -15.61 13.54
CA ARG A 203 26.91 -16.54 12.84
C ARG A 203 26.67 -17.97 13.30
N PHE A 204 26.58 -18.18 14.61
CA PHE A 204 26.31 -19.49 15.19
C PHE A 204 24.98 -20.08 14.71
N VAL A 205 23.90 -19.31 14.69
CA VAL A 205 22.60 -19.75 14.17
C VAL A 205 22.73 -20.16 12.70
N GLN A 206 23.45 -19.40 11.88
CA GLN A 206 23.65 -19.72 10.47
C GLN A 206 24.45 -21.02 10.26
N GLU A 207 25.46 -21.26 11.09
CA GLU A 207 26.28 -22.48 11.06
C GLU A 207 25.48 -23.70 11.56
N GLN A 208 24.65 -23.54 12.60
CA GLN A 208 23.94 -24.65 13.23
C GLN A 208 22.60 -25.02 12.56
N MET A 209 21.93 -24.08 11.89
CA MET A 209 20.61 -24.32 11.28
C MET A 209 20.61 -25.44 10.22
N PRO A 210 21.60 -25.55 9.30
CA PRO A 210 21.66 -26.68 8.37
C PRO A 210 21.85 -28.04 9.08
N ILE A 211 22.65 -28.06 10.16
CA ILE A 211 22.94 -29.26 10.95
C ILE A 211 21.67 -29.71 11.66
N VAL A 212 21.02 -28.81 12.40
CA VAL A 212 19.78 -29.11 13.13
C VAL A 212 18.66 -29.51 12.19
N LYS A 213 18.57 -28.91 11.00
CA LYS A 213 17.57 -29.28 9.98
C LYS A 213 17.83 -30.67 9.39
N LYS A 214 19.10 -31.07 9.23
CA LYS A 214 19.48 -32.42 8.78
C LYS A 214 19.22 -33.47 9.87
N GLU A 215 19.48 -33.13 11.12
CA GLU A 215 19.23 -33.99 12.29
C GLU A 215 17.73 -34.12 12.61
N ASN A 216 16.93 -33.11 12.26
CA ASN A 216 15.50 -33.04 12.61
C ASN A 216 14.65 -32.74 11.35
N PRO A 217 14.63 -33.65 10.36
CA PRO A 217 13.81 -33.47 9.17
C PRO A 217 12.33 -33.37 9.54
N GLY A 218 11.60 -32.42 8.94
CA GLY A 218 10.17 -32.21 9.17
C GLY A 218 9.80 -31.43 10.45
N SER A 219 10.78 -31.10 11.31
CA SER A 219 10.49 -30.32 12.52
C SER A 219 10.06 -28.87 12.21
N PRO A 220 9.11 -28.29 12.96
CA PRO A 220 8.74 -26.89 12.83
C PRO A 220 9.93 -25.95 13.11
N GLN A 221 10.00 -24.83 12.40
CA GLN A 221 11.09 -23.85 12.53
C GLN A 221 11.29 -23.35 13.98
N LYS A 222 10.20 -23.23 14.75
CA LYS A 222 10.25 -22.85 16.16
C LYS A 222 11.03 -23.87 17.01
N GLY A 223 10.84 -25.16 16.76
CA GLY A 223 11.56 -26.23 17.47
C GLY A 223 13.06 -26.24 17.13
N MET A 224 13.40 -26.07 15.85
CA MET A 224 14.80 -25.98 15.43
C MET A 224 15.52 -24.77 16.03
N MET A 225 14.85 -23.62 16.14
CA MET A 225 15.41 -22.43 16.81
C MET A 225 15.63 -22.65 18.31
N LEU A 226 14.76 -23.42 18.99
CA LEU A 226 14.93 -23.77 20.40
C LEU A 226 16.18 -24.64 20.61
N LEU A 227 16.38 -25.64 19.75
CA LEU A 227 17.58 -26.49 19.78
C LEU A 227 18.86 -25.68 19.58
N ILE A 228 18.86 -24.72 18.65
CA ILE A 228 20.00 -23.83 18.44
C ILE A 228 20.24 -22.93 19.65
N ALA A 229 19.19 -22.41 20.28
CA ALA A 229 19.30 -21.59 21.48
C ALA A 229 19.91 -22.39 22.65
N GLN A 230 19.52 -23.65 22.83
CA GLN A 230 20.15 -24.56 23.81
C GLN A 230 21.63 -24.81 23.50
N LYS A 231 21.96 -25.11 22.23
CA LYS A 231 23.36 -25.27 21.79
C LYS A 231 24.18 -24.00 22.03
N TRP A 232 23.58 -22.81 21.86
CA TRP A 232 24.23 -21.51 22.14
C TRP A 232 24.44 -21.28 23.63
N ALA A 233 23.45 -21.53 24.48
CA ALA A 233 23.54 -21.36 25.92
C ALA A 233 24.63 -22.25 26.55
N ARG A 234 24.78 -23.49 26.04
CA ARG A 234 25.90 -24.37 26.44
C ARG A 234 27.26 -23.82 26.01
N ARG A 235 27.35 -23.23 24.82
CA ARG A 235 28.59 -22.64 24.28
C ARG A 235 29.04 -21.40 25.05
N THR A 236 28.11 -20.55 25.49
CA THR A 236 28.43 -19.29 26.18
C THR A 236 28.48 -19.41 27.71
N GLY A 237 28.28 -20.61 28.26
CA GLY A 237 28.24 -20.84 29.71
C GLY A 237 26.95 -20.35 30.39
N ALA A 238 25.99 -19.83 29.63
CA ALA A 238 24.68 -19.41 30.14
C ALA A 238 23.75 -20.60 30.48
N GLY A 239 24.11 -21.82 30.07
CA GLY A 239 23.33 -23.05 30.27
C GLY A 239 23.20 -23.50 31.73
N ALA A 240 24.14 -23.13 32.61
CA ALA A 240 24.08 -23.52 34.03
C ALA A 240 22.87 -22.93 34.79
N ALA A 241 22.36 -21.79 34.31
CA ALA A 241 21.17 -21.14 34.88
C ALA A 241 19.85 -21.75 34.39
N TRP A 242 19.82 -22.43 33.24
CA TRP A 242 18.61 -23.01 32.65
C TRP A 242 18.34 -24.43 33.18
N ASP A 243 19.38 -25.28 33.27
CA ASP A 243 19.29 -26.64 33.83
C ASP A 243 18.80 -26.65 35.28
N SER A 244 19.19 -25.63 36.07
CA SER A 244 18.75 -25.47 37.46
C SER A 244 17.26 -25.12 37.59
N SER A 245 16.66 -24.52 36.56
CA SER A 245 15.24 -24.08 36.59
C SER A 245 14.26 -25.16 36.11
N GLU A 246 14.68 -26.04 35.20
CA GLU A 246 13.83 -27.13 34.68
C GLU A 246 13.75 -28.28 35.69
N HIS A 247 14.85 -28.57 36.40
CA HIS A 247 14.88 -29.58 37.46
C HIS A 247 14.02 -29.20 38.69
N GLN A 248 13.78 -27.91 38.91
CA GLN A 248 12.92 -27.39 39.99
C GLN A 248 11.42 -27.45 39.65
N LEU A 249 11.06 -27.42 38.35
CA LEU A 249 9.68 -27.50 37.88
C LEU A 249 9.15 -28.94 37.82
N ASP A 250 10.02 -29.93 37.56
CA ASP A 250 9.63 -31.34 37.56
C ASP A 250 9.48 -31.92 38.97
N GLN A 251 10.27 -31.47 39.95
CA GLN A 251 10.08 -31.86 41.36
C GLN A 251 8.77 -31.31 41.93
N ALA A 252 8.31 -30.13 41.50
CA ALA A 252 7.04 -29.56 41.95
C ALA A 252 5.79 -30.30 41.43
N LYS A 253 5.91 -31.09 40.35
CA LYS A 253 4.80 -31.88 39.78
C LYS A 253 4.71 -33.31 40.31
N GLY A 254 5.82 -33.86 40.83
CA GLY A 254 5.87 -35.21 41.40
C GLY A 254 5.22 -35.32 42.79
N ASP A 255 5.29 -34.28 43.61
CA ASP A 255 4.84 -34.35 45.01
C ASP A 255 3.33 -34.15 45.21
N THR A 256 2.61 -33.63 44.22
CA THR A 256 1.15 -33.45 44.30
C THR A 256 0.34 -34.73 44.05
N ALA A 257 0.96 -35.80 43.53
CA ALA A 257 0.25 -37.03 43.16
C ALA A 257 0.14 -38.09 44.28
N SER A 258 0.81 -37.89 45.43
CA SER A 258 0.88 -38.90 46.51
C SER A 258 0.03 -38.62 47.76
N ARG A 259 -0.87 -37.63 47.75
CA ARG A 259 -1.65 -37.23 48.95
C ARG A 259 -3.17 -37.40 48.90
N LEU A 260 -3.72 -38.18 47.96
CA LEU A 260 -5.14 -38.50 47.92
C LEU A 260 -5.37 -40.02 47.84
N ASN A 261 -5.06 -40.73 48.92
CA ASN A 261 -5.68 -42.00 49.24
C ASN A 261 -5.47 -42.32 50.72
N GLY A 262 -6.53 -42.18 51.53
CA GLY A 262 -6.46 -42.56 52.94
C GLY A 262 -7.63 -42.10 53.79
N THR A 263 -8.68 -42.93 53.80
CA THR A 263 -9.45 -43.29 55.00
C THR A 263 -10.58 -42.35 55.45
N VAL A 264 -11.83 -42.78 55.24
CA VAL A 264 -12.89 -42.61 56.24
C VAL A 264 -13.67 -43.93 56.36
N ARG A 265 -13.60 -44.51 57.57
CA ARG A 265 -14.36 -45.67 58.07
C ARG A 265 -15.74 -45.22 58.56
N SER A 266 -16.70 -46.16 58.51
CA SER A 266 -18.05 -46.12 59.08
C SER A 266 -18.17 -45.51 60.48
N MET A 267 -19.24 -44.76 60.70
CA MET A 267 -20.37 -45.10 61.57
C MET A 267 -21.66 -44.55 60.96
#